data_AF-A0A2E1TLY6-F1
#
_entry.id   AF-A0A2E1TLY6-F1
#
_cell.length_a   1.000
_cell.length_b   1.000
_cell.length_c   1.000
_cell.angle_alpha   90.00
_cell.angle_beta   90.00
_cell.angle_gamma   90.00
#
_symmetry.space_group_name_H-M   'P 1'
#
loop_
_entity.id
_entity.type
_entity.pdbx_description
1 polymer ?
#
loop_
_entity_poly.entity_id
_entity_poly.type
_entity_poly.pdbx_seq_one_letter_code
_entity_poly.pdbx_strand_id
1 'polypeptide(L)' 'MPISKKLIKKMNDYYGCNYIVDSSKDKPEPGETYALTGGPGTPCIAAGNTWKESKVKVKKT' A
#
# COMPACT_ATOMS: atom_id res chain seq x y z
N MET A 1 4.27 13.58 10.84
CA MET A 1 5.74 13.56 10.62
C MET A 1 6.11 12.18 10.07
N PRO A 2 6.74 12.09 8.90
CA PRO A 2 7.21 10.80 8.39
C PRO A 2 8.37 10.28 9.25
N ILE A 3 8.40 8.97 9.47
CA ILE A 3 9.49 8.29 10.19
C ILE A 3 10.76 8.34 9.32
N SER A 4 11.92 8.53 9.95
CA SER A 4 13.19 8.58 9.23
C SER A 4 13.48 7.26 8.52
N LYS A 5 13.70 7.31 7.18
CA LYS A 5 14.06 6.14 6.36
C LYS A 5 15.30 5.40 6.86
N LYS A 6 16.26 6.13 7.44
CA LYS A 6 17.46 5.53 8.05
C LYS A 6 17.12 4.66 9.26
N LEU A 7 16.11 5.07 10.05
CA LEU A 7 15.64 4.31 11.20
C LEU A 7 14.86 3.06 10.77
N ILE A 8 13.96 3.19 9.77
CA ILE A 8 13.23 2.05 9.20
C ILE A 8 14.20 0.98 8.70
N LYS A 9 15.23 1.38 7.94
CA LYS A 9 16.27 0.45 7.46
C LYS A 9 16.95 -0.26 8.63
N LYS A 10 17.45 0.47 9.63
CA LYS A 10 18.09 -0.12 10.82
C LYS A 10 17.18 -1.12 11.54
N MET A 11 15.89 -0.81 11.67
CA MET A 11 14.95 -1.71 12.34
C MET A 11 14.67 -2.96 11.50
N ASN A 12 14.48 -2.82 10.19
CA ASN A 12 14.26 -3.98 9.32
C ASN A 12 15.51 -4.88 9.21
N ASP A 13 16.72 -4.29 9.21
CA ASP A 13 17.99 -5.04 9.30
C ASP A 13 18.11 -5.79 10.64
N TYR A 14 17.73 -5.17 11.77
CA TYR A 14 17.82 -5.78 13.10
C TYR A 14 16.87 -6.98 13.28
N TYR A 15 15.62 -6.84 12.82
CA TYR A 15 14.62 -7.91 12.93
C TYR A 15 14.67 -8.92 11.77
N GLY A 16 15.51 -8.68 10.75
CA GLY A 16 15.61 -9.53 9.56
C GLY A 16 14.33 -9.62 8.72
N CYS A 17 13.33 -8.80 9.05
CA CYS A 17 11.98 -8.81 8.50
C CYS A 17 11.55 -7.37 8.25
N ASN A 18 10.69 -7.16 7.24
CA ASN A 18 10.18 -5.83 6.91
C ASN A 18 9.07 -5.41 7.90
N TYR A 19 9.43 -5.19 9.17
CA TYR A 19 8.54 -4.93 10.30
C TYR A 19 7.92 -3.53 10.23
N ILE A 20 8.67 -2.55 9.72
CA ILE A 20 8.18 -1.19 9.51
C ILE A 20 8.13 -0.91 8.02
N VAL A 21 6.92 -0.65 7.54
CA VAL A 21 6.66 -0.19 6.18
C VAL A 21 6.40 1.32 6.23
N ASP A 22 7.07 2.06 5.37
CA ASP A 22 6.84 3.51 5.23
C ASP A 22 5.46 3.74 4.58
N SER A 23 4.41 3.80 5.39
CA SER A 23 3.02 4.04 4.97
C SER A 23 2.84 5.40 4.30
N SER A 24 3.82 6.31 4.37
CA SER A 24 3.78 7.60 3.69
C SER A 24 3.72 7.46 2.17
N LYS A 25 4.17 6.32 1.64
CA LYS A 25 4.14 6.00 0.20
C LYS A 25 2.83 5.36 -0.25
N ASP A 26 2.03 4.84 0.67
CA ASP A 26 0.77 4.19 0.32
C ASP A 26 -0.40 5.16 0.55
N LYS A 27 -0.54 6.08 -0.39
CA LYS A 27 -1.61 7.09 -0.40
C LYS A 27 -2.33 7.04 -1.75
N PRO A 28 -3.60 7.46 -1.82
CA PRO A 28 -4.29 7.59 -3.09
C PRO A 28 -3.60 8.65 -3.95
N GLU A 29 -3.39 8.32 -5.22
CA GLU A 29 -2.91 9.25 -6.22
C GLU A 29 -4.10 10.00 -6.85
N PRO A 30 -4.01 11.32 -7.07
CA PRO A 30 -5.10 12.07 -7.67
C PRO A 30 -5.35 11.61 -9.11
N GLY A 31 -6.63 11.44 -9.46
CA GLY A 31 -7.05 10.97 -10.80
C GLY A 31 -7.11 9.45 -10.95
N GLU A 32 -6.72 8.70 -9.92
CA GLU A 32 -6.79 7.24 -9.94
C GLU A 32 -8.06 6.72 -9.25
N THR A 33 -8.57 5.59 -9.75
CA THR A 33 -9.75 4.92 -9.19
C THR A 33 -9.31 3.69 -8.41
N TYR A 34 -9.81 3.55 -7.19
CA TYR A 34 -9.48 2.45 -6.29
C TYR A 34 -10.74 1.70 -5.87
N ALA A 35 -10.64 0.38 -5.76
CA ALA A 35 -11.72 -0.48 -5.34
C ALA A 35 -11.90 -0.38 -3.82
N LEU A 36 -13.01 0.22 -3.39
CA LEU A 36 -13.37 0.27 -1.96
C LEU A 36 -13.72 -1.13 -1.44
N THR A 37 -14.52 -1.87 -2.20
CA THR A 37 -14.97 -3.25 -1.91
C THR A 37 -14.77 -4.13 -3.14
N GLY A 38 -14.60 -5.44 -2.93
CA GLY A 38 -14.35 -6.40 -4.01
C GLY A 38 -14.93 -7.77 -3.69
N GLY A 39 -15.09 -8.60 -4.73
CA GLY A 39 -15.49 -9.99 -4.58
C GLY A 39 -14.38 -10.84 -3.93
N PRO A 40 -14.67 -12.09 -3.55
CA PRO A 40 -13.68 -12.99 -2.96
C PRO A 40 -12.44 -13.11 -3.85
N GLY A 41 -11.26 -12.87 -3.26
CA GLY A 41 -9.97 -12.89 -3.96
C GLY A 41 -9.63 -11.63 -4.76
N THR A 42 -10.48 -10.60 -4.76
CA THR A 42 -10.21 -9.32 -5.44
C THR A 42 -9.50 -8.35 -4.49
N PRO A 43 -8.38 -7.73 -4.90
CA PRO A 43 -7.71 -6.72 -4.08
C PRO A 43 -8.59 -5.47 -3.93
N CYS A 44 -8.84 -5.06 -2.69
CA CYS A 44 -9.63 -3.87 -2.35
C CYS A 44 -9.19 -3.26 -1.02
N ILE A 45 -9.56 -2.00 -0.80
CA ILE A 45 -9.18 -1.25 0.41
C ILE A 45 -9.80 -1.89 1.66
N ALA A 46 -11.05 -2.37 1.57
CA ALA A 46 -11.71 -3.05 2.67
C ALA A 46 -11.05 -4.38 3.08
N ALA A 47 -10.29 -5.03 2.17
CA ALA A 47 -9.53 -6.24 2.48
C ALA A 47 -8.19 -5.96 3.19
N GLY A 48 -7.83 -4.68 3.40
CA GLY A 48 -6.55 -4.29 4.00
C GLY A 48 -5.40 -4.20 3.00
N ASN A 49 -5.70 -4.22 1.69
CA ASN A 49 -4.69 -4.11 0.65
C ASN A 49 -4.23 -2.66 0.49
N THR A 50 -3.04 -2.50 -0.07
CA THR A 50 -2.47 -1.17 -0.34
C THR A 50 -3.29 -0.40 -1.39
N TRP A 51 -3.17 0.92 -1.43
CA TRP A 51 -3.78 1.74 -2.47
C TRP A 51 -3.34 1.27 -3.85
N LYS A 52 -2.04 0.97 -4.02
CA LYS A 52 -1.50 0.47 -5.28
C LYS A 52 -2.13 -0.84 -5.74
N GLU A 53 -2.38 -1.76 -4.82
CA GLU A 53 -3.01 -3.06 -5.11
C GLU A 53 -4.51 -2.93 -5.40
N SER A 54 -5.18 -1.99 -4.73
CA SER A 54 -6.61 -1.73 -4.91
C SER A 54 -6.92 -0.88 -6.15
N LYS A 55 -5.91 -0.49 -6.92
CA LYS A 55 -6.06 0.35 -8.12
C LYS A 55 -6.82 -0.38 -9.22
N VAL A 56 -7.96 0.19 -9.64
CA VAL A 56 -8.80 -0.37 -10.69
C VAL A 56 -8.14 -0.11 -12.04
N LYS A 57 -7.62 -1.16 -12.67
CA LYS A 57 -7.15 -1.08 -14.06
C LYS A 57 -8.37 -1.03 -14.97
N VAL A 58 -8.76 0.17 -15.38
CA VAL A 58 -9.75 0.35 -16.43
C VAL A 58 -9.18 -0.28 -17.71
N LYS A 59 -9.70 -1.43 -18.14
CA LYS A 59 -9.39 -1.96 -19.47
C LYS A 59 -10.02 -1.00 -20.48
N LYS A 60 -9.21 -0.10 -21.06
CA LYS A 60 -9.62 0.64 -22.26
C LYS A 60 -9.99 -0.40 -23.31
N THR A 61 -11.28 -0.45 -23.63
CA THR A 61 -11.83 -1.20 -24.76
C THR A 61 -11.90 -0.24 -25.93
#